data_AF-A0A8T4S8L6-F1
#
_entry.id   AF-A0A8T4S8L6-F1
#
_cell.length_a   1.000
_cell.length_b   1.000
_cell.length_c   1.000
_cell.angle_alpha   90.00
_cell.angle_beta   90.00
_cell.angle_gamma   90.00
#
_symmetry.space_group_name_H-M   'P 1'
#
loop_
_entity.id
_entity.type
_entity.pdbx_description
1 polymer ?
#
loop_
_entity_poly.entity_id
_entity_poly.type
_entity_poly.pdbx_seq_one_letter_code
_entity_poly.pdbx_strand_id
1 'polypeptide(L)' 'MMHYGYGYMGYGLFFQLLIFAVFFAVLWWLLKEGSHRSREEPIAILKKRLARGDITRKEFEELKKEIE' A
#
# COMPACT_ATOMS: atom_id res chain seq x y z
N MET A 1 -24.73 42.91 -20.75
CA MET A 1 -25.33 42.50 -19.45
C MET A 1 -24.68 41.18 -19.06
N MET A 2 -23.66 41.24 -18.20
CA MET A 2 -22.89 40.05 -17.81
C MET A 2 -22.67 40.09 -16.30
N HIS A 3 -23.40 39.25 -15.55
CA HIS A 3 -23.01 38.86 -14.21
C HIS A 3 -23.77 37.61 -13.74
N TYR A 4 -23.48 36.45 -14.34
CA TYR A 4 -23.90 35.14 -13.84
C TYR A 4 -22.75 34.14 -13.99
N GLY A 5 -21.71 34.27 -13.15
CA GLY A 5 -20.55 33.38 -13.23
C GLY A 5 -19.72 33.24 -11.94
N TYR A 6 -20.06 33.95 -10.87
CA TYR A 6 -19.23 33.98 -9.66
C TYR A 6 -19.65 32.98 -8.56
N GLY A 7 -20.82 32.33 -8.68
CA GLY A 7 -21.25 31.29 -7.73
C GLY A 7 -20.65 29.91 -8.01
N TYR A 8 -20.56 29.52 -9.28
CA TYR A 8 -20.07 28.19 -9.68
C TYR A 8 -18.56 28.02 -9.55
N MET A 9 -17.80 29.12 -9.52
CA MET A 9 -16.34 29.07 -9.42
C MET A 9 -15.86 28.58 -8.04
N GLY A 10 -16.57 28.92 -6.96
CA GLY A 10 -16.19 28.52 -5.59
C GLY A 10 -16.66 27.11 -5.21
N TYR A 11 -17.90 26.76 -5.58
CA TYR A 11 -18.44 25.43 -5.32
C TYR A 11 -17.75 24.35 -6.16
N GLY A 12 -17.35 24.65 -7.40
CA GLY A 12 -16.59 23.72 -8.24
C GLY A 12 -15.24 23.36 -7.65
N LEU A 13 -14.49 24.33 -7.13
CA LEU A 13 -13.20 24.10 -6.48
C LEU A 13 -13.34 23.29 -5.18
N PHE A 14 -14.34 23.60 -4.36
CA PHE A 14 -14.61 22.85 -3.15
C PHE A 14 -14.95 21.38 -3.44
N PHE A 15 -15.85 21.12 -4.40
CA PHE A 15 -16.18 19.76 -4.82
C PHE A 15 -14.98 19.02 -5.43
N GLN A 16 -14.17 19.70 -6.23
CA GLN A 16 -12.97 19.12 -6.83
C GLN A 16 -11.97 18.68 -5.76
N LEU A 17 -11.73 19.51 -4.75
CA LEU A 17 -10.85 19.17 -3.62
C LEU A 17 -11.40 17.99 -2.80
N LEU A 18 -12.71 17.93 -2.60
CA LEU A 18 -13.36 16.85 -1.87
C LEU A 18 -13.20 15.51 -2.61
N ILE A 19 -13.41 15.51 -3.94
CA ILE A 19 -13.20 14.33 -4.79
C ILE A 19 -11.74 13.86 -4.73
N PHE A 20 -10.77 14.78 -4.84
CA PHE A 20 -9.36 14.42 -4.71
C PHE A 20 -9.03 13.87 -3.33
N ALA A 21 -9.54 14.47 -2.25
CA ALA A 21 -9.29 14.00 -0.89
C ALA A 21 -9.79 12.55 -0.70
N VAL A 22 -11.00 12.24 -1.18
CA VAL A 22 -11.54 10.87 -1.12
C VAL A 22 -10.73 9.92 -1.99
N PHE A 23 -10.35 10.32 -3.21
CA PHE A 23 -9.53 9.51 -4.11
C PHE A 23 -8.18 9.14 -3.47
N PHE A 24 -7.47 10.12 -2.93
CA PHE A 24 -6.18 9.90 -2.24
C PHE A 24 -6.34 9.07 -0.96
N ALA A 25 -7.43 9.25 -0.20
CA ALA A 25 -7.71 8.45 0.99
C ALA A 25 -7.92 6.97 0.64
N VAL A 26 -8.67 6.67 -0.42
CA VAL A 26 -8.86 5.30 -0.93
C VAL A 26 -7.55 4.72 -1.45
N LEU A 27 -6.77 5.50 -2.21
CA LEU A 27 -5.45 5.09 -2.69
C LEU A 27 -4.51 4.75 -1.53
N TRP A 28 -4.48 5.59 -0.50
CA TRP A 28 -3.65 5.39 0.70
C TRP A 28 -4.08 4.17 1.50
N TRP A 29 -5.39 3.91 1.61
CA TRP A 29 -5.89 2.71 2.29
C TRP A 29 -5.55 1.43 1.52
N LEU A 30 -5.71 1.42 0.20
CA LEU A 30 -5.31 0.30 -0.67
C LEU A 30 -3.79 0.06 -0.62
N LEU A 31 -2.99 1.13 -0.64
CA LEU A 31 -1.54 1.06 -0.48
C LEU A 31 -1.15 0.56 0.92
N LYS A 32 -1.90 0.90 1.97
CA LYS A 32 -1.65 0.42 3.35
C LYS A 32 -1.97 -1.07 3.50
N GLU A 33 -3.00 -1.58 2.82
CA GLU A 33 -3.29 -3.02 2.76
C GLU A 33 -2.27 -3.77 1.89
N GLY A 34 -1.79 -3.17 0.80
CA GLY A 34 -0.72 -3.72 -0.05
C GLY A 34 0.69 -3.61 0.53
N SER A 35 0.94 -2.62 1.40
CA SER A 35 2.25 -2.35 2.02
C SER A 35 2.61 -3.37 3.10
N HIS A 36 1.66 -4.18 3.57
CA HIS A 36 1.97 -5.33 4.42
C HIS A 36 2.43 -6.57 3.64
N ARG A 37 2.49 -6.52 2.29
CA ARG A 37 2.85 -7.68 1.45
C ARG A 37 4.05 -7.50 0.52
N SER A 38 4.70 -6.33 0.47
CA SER A 38 5.84 -6.15 -0.46
C SER A 38 7.15 -5.72 0.21
N ARG A 39 7.24 -5.92 1.52
CA ARG A 39 8.52 -6.16 2.18
C ARG A 39 8.42 -7.51 2.86
N GLU A 40 8.12 -8.55 2.07
CA GLU A 40 8.40 -9.91 2.50
C GLU A 40 9.89 -9.91 2.85
N GLU A 41 10.20 -9.78 4.15
CA GLU A 41 11.53 -10.01 4.65
C GLU A 41 11.99 -11.33 4.03
N PRO A 42 13.24 -11.44 3.57
CA PRO A 42 13.73 -12.71 3.04
C PRO A 42 13.43 -13.90 3.99
N ILE A 43 13.35 -13.63 5.31
CA ILE A 43 12.87 -14.53 6.36
C ILE A 43 11.43 -15.05 6.14
N ALA A 44 10.49 -14.22 5.67
CA ALA A 44 9.11 -14.62 5.38
C ALA A 44 9.03 -15.61 4.20
N ILE A 45 9.85 -15.42 3.16
CA ILE A 45 9.99 -16.36 2.04
C ILE A 45 10.56 -17.69 2.55
N LEU A 46 11.58 -17.64 3.40
CA LEU A 46 12.17 -18.84 4.01
C LEU A 46 11.17 -19.60 4.88
N LYS A 47 10.38 -18.90 5.72
CA LYS A 47 9.32 -19.53 6.53
C LYS A 47 8.27 -20.23 5.66
N LYS A 48 7.89 -19.63 4.53
CA LYS A 48 6.93 -20.21 3.59
C LYS A 48 7.46 -21.48 2.93
N ARG A 49 8.75 -21.53 2.59
CA ARG A 49 9.42 -22.74 2.05
C ARG A 49 9.57 -23.84 3.10
N LEU A 50 9.91 -23.48 4.34
CA LEU A 50 9.97 -24.44 5.46
C LEU A 50 8.59 -25.07 5.72
N ALA A 51 7.52 -24.27 5.69
CA ALA A 51 6.14 -24.76 5.86
C ALA A 51 5.67 -25.66 4.70
N ARG A 52 6.20 -25.47 3.50
CA ARG A 52 5.99 -26.36 2.35
C ARG A 52 6.80 -27.65 2.43
N GLY A 53 7.86 -27.68 3.25
CA GLY A 53 8.82 -28.77 3.29
C GLY A 53 9.89 -28.70 2.19
N ASP A 54 9.97 -27.59 1.47
CA ASP A 54 10.97 -27.37 0.40
C ASP A 54 12.39 -27.20 0.96
N ILE A 55 12.51 -26.83 2.25
CA ILE A 55 13.78 -26.70 2.98
C ILE A 55 13.65 -27.36 4.36
N THR A 56 14.77 -27.86 4.89
CA THR A 56 14.84 -28.41 6.24
C THR A 56 15.02 -27.30 7.29
N ARG A 57 14.75 -27.64 8.57
CA ARG A 57 15.00 -26.71 9.70
C ARG A 57 16.45 -26.21 9.76
N LYS A 58 17.42 -27.05 9.36
CA LYS A 58 18.85 -26.68 9.36
C LYS A 58 19.14 -25.60 8.31
N GLU A 59 18.68 -25.80 7.08
CA GLU A 59 18.84 -24.84 5.98
C GLU A 59 18.13 -23.51 6.29
N PHE A 60 16.96 -23.57 6.95
CA PHE A 60 16.28 -22.36 7.42
C PHE A 60 17.14 -21.56 8.41
N GLU A 61 17.79 -22.21 9.37
CA GLU A 61 18.62 -21.53 10.38
C GLU A 61 19.91 -20.94 9.78
N GLU A 62 20.52 -21.60 8.80
CA GLU A 62 21.70 -21.07 8.10
C GLU A 62 21.35 -19.83 7.28
N LEU A 63 20.31 -19.91 6.45
CA LEU A 63 19.88 -18.79 5.62
C LEU A 63 19.37 -17.62 6.47
N LYS A 64 18.70 -17.89 7.59
CA LYS A 64 18.28 -16.84 8.53
C LYS A 64 19.47 -16.05 9.06
N LYS A 65 20.59 -16.71 9.41
CA LYS A 65 21.81 -16.06 9.91
C LYS A 65 22.55 -15.25 8.85
N GLU A 66 22.35 -15.58 7.57
CA GLU A 66 22.98 -14.87 6.44
C GLU A 66 22.21 -13.59 6.06
N ILE A 67 20.92 -13.52 6.39
CA ILE A 67 20.03 -12.38 6.11
C ILE A 67 20.03 -11.34 7.24
N GLU A 68 20.38 -11.76 8.46
CA GLU A 68 20.46 -10.90 9.66
C GLU A 68 21.79 -10.11 9.69
#